data_AF-A0A097PSA7-F1
#
_entry.id   AF-A0A097PSA7-F1
#
_cell.length_a   1.000
_cell.length_b   1.000
_cell.length_c   1.000
_cell.angle_alpha   90.00
_cell.angle_beta   90.00
_cell.angle_gamma   90.00
#
_symmetry.space_group_name_H-M   'P 1'
#
loop_
_entity.id
_entity.type
_entity.pdbx_description
1 polymer ?
#
loop_
_entity_poly.entity_id
_entity_poly.type
_entity_poly.pdbx_seq_one_letter_code
_entity_poly.pdbx_strand_id
1 'polypeptide(L)'
;LTNAASEFASYPGVHSDASVKEFLGRFPLPTILSALQSEAHVPEFETALVSCLERIFRTKYGTSLIPQYMSFVRVGLQANSQMVRCLACKAVSYLLENVLLVIIYPLLVNCLLDGNEPVAAASMDAIQNLSRSPKGISIIFPNLATHCSSVARIRVLALIVKLFSVSRSLATVVCKSNLLGLFEAEVNNTNDMLMTLSALELLYELAESPHGTEFLLRSTLLQLLTNVIGNTSLDPTLRSRAIMISGRLLSSVKTGLLTISRRLQDTDECETAFEALGQIGDSIQGAVL
;
A
#
# COMPACT_ATOMS: atom_id res chain seq x y z
N LEU A 1 -26.79 11.31 -24.05
CA LEU A 1 -25.98 10.46 -23.16
C LEU A 1 -25.59 11.20 -21.88
N THR A 2 -24.97 12.39 -21.98
CA THR A 2 -24.47 13.20 -20.86
C THR A 2 -25.48 13.37 -19.73
N ASN A 3 -26.68 13.90 -20.01
CA ASN A 3 -27.69 14.17 -18.98
C ASN A 3 -28.09 12.89 -18.22
N ALA A 4 -28.27 11.78 -18.95
CA ALA A 4 -28.61 10.49 -18.34
C ALA A 4 -27.46 9.93 -17.48
N ALA A 5 -26.21 10.10 -17.92
CA ALA A 5 -25.03 9.71 -17.14
C ALA A 5 -24.89 10.56 -15.87
N SER A 6 -25.10 11.89 -15.97
CA SER A 6 -25.08 12.81 -14.83
C SER A 6 -26.17 12.49 -13.81
N GLU A 7 -27.40 12.23 -14.27
CA GLU A 7 -28.52 11.85 -13.40
C GLU A 7 -28.27 10.50 -12.72
N PHE A 8 -27.75 9.52 -13.46
CA PHE A 8 -27.36 8.22 -12.89
C PHE A 8 -26.24 8.37 -11.84
N ALA A 9 -25.25 9.23 -12.14
CA ALA A 9 -24.13 9.51 -11.24
C ALA A 9 -24.54 10.28 -9.98
N SER A 10 -25.55 11.16 -10.05
CA SER A 10 -25.98 12.01 -8.93
C SER A 10 -26.95 11.35 -7.96
N TYR A 11 -27.49 10.17 -8.28
CA TYR A 11 -28.41 9.44 -7.39
C TYR A 11 -27.81 9.26 -5.97
N PRO A 12 -28.48 9.62 -4.87
CA PRO A 12 -27.83 9.59 -3.55
C PRO A 12 -27.60 8.17 -2.98
N GLY A 13 -28.33 7.16 -3.45
CA GLY A 13 -28.25 5.78 -2.95
C GLY A 13 -27.27 4.87 -3.69
N VAL A 14 -27.15 3.61 -3.29
CA VAL A 14 -26.38 2.60 -4.03
C VAL A 14 -27.23 2.06 -5.18
N HIS A 15 -26.64 1.90 -6.36
CA HIS A 15 -27.30 1.28 -7.50
C HIS A 15 -27.39 -0.24 -7.33
N SER A 16 -28.53 -0.81 -7.72
CA SER A 16 -28.72 -2.26 -7.74
C SER A 16 -28.29 -2.83 -9.09
N ASP A 17 -28.03 -4.14 -9.16
CA ASP A 17 -27.74 -4.80 -10.44
C ASP A 17 -28.91 -4.62 -11.44
N ALA A 18 -30.15 -4.54 -10.96
CA ALA A 18 -31.32 -4.33 -11.80
C ALA A 18 -31.32 -2.92 -12.43
N SER A 19 -31.03 -1.88 -11.65
CA SER A 19 -30.98 -0.50 -12.18
C SER A 19 -29.81 -0.31 -13.15
N VAL A 20 -28.66 -0.96 -12.90
CA VAL A 20 -27.54 -0.97 -13.87
C VAL A 20 -27.92 -1.67 -15.16
N LYS A 21 -28.61 -2.82 -15.10
CA LYS A 21 -29.08 -3.54 -16.29
C LYS A 21 -30.06 -2.71 -17.12
N GLU A 22 -31.00 -2.04 -16.47
CA GLU A 22 -31.95 -1.15 -17.13
C GLU A 22 -31.23 0.01 -17.83
N PHE A 23 -30.30 0.67 -17.12
CA PHE A 23 -29.51 1.76 -17.68
C PHE A 23 -28.68 1.30 -18.89
N LEU A 24 -27.98 0.17 -18.78
CA LEU A 24 -27.17 -0.39 -19.86
C LEU A 24 -28.01 -0.95 -21.02
N GLY A 25 -29.27 -1.29 -20.79
CA GLY A 25 -30.23 -1.63 -21.85
C GLY A 25 -30.57 -0.43 -22.75
N ARG A 26 -30.57 0.78 -22.17
CA ARG A 26 -30.81 2.04 -22.89
C ARG A 26 -29.52 2.65 -23.46
N PHE A 27 -28.42 2.52 -22.73
CA PHE A 27 -27.11 3.06 -23.08
C PHE A 27 -26.06 1.95 -22.99
N PRO A 28 -25.82 1.20 -24.07
CA PRO A 28 -24.89 0.08 -24.05
C PRO A 28 -23.48 0.49 -23.59
N LEU A 29 -22.86 -0.35 -22.76
CA LEU A 29 -21.51 -0.09 -22.23
C LEU A 29 -20.46 0.23 -23.32
N PRO A 30 -20.41 -0.48 -24.47
CA PRO A 30 -19.49 -0.11 -25.55
C PRO A 30 -19.67 1.33 -26.04
N THR A 31 -20.92 1.82 -26.11
CA THR A 31 -21.25 3.19 -26.55
C THR A 31 -20.77 4.22 -25.54
N ILE A 32 -20.91 3.92 -24.24
CA ILE A 32 -20.43 4.80 -23.17
C ILE A 32 -18.89 4.87 -23.21
N LEU A 33 -18.23 3.73 -23.34
CA LEU A 33 -16.78 3.64 -23.39
C LEU A 33 -16.20 4.30 -24.66
N SER A 34 -16.83 4.13 -25.82
CA SER A 34 -16.41 4.81 -27.05
C SER A 34 -16.59 6.32 -26.94
N ALA A 35 -17.70 6.79 -26.34
CA ALA A 35 -17.94 8.21 -26.13
C ALA A 35 -16.89 8.83 -25.20
N LEU A 36 -16.48 8.11 -24.15
CA LEU A 36 -15.39 8.52 -23.27
C LEU A 36 -14.04 8.63 -24.01
N GLN A 37 -13.82 7.86 -25.08
CA GLN A 37 -12.61 7.95 -25.90
C GLN A 37 -12.65 9.06 -26.95
N SER A 38 -13.83 9.34 -27.53
CA SER A 38 -13.99 10.27 -28.65
C SER A 38 -14.26 11.71 -28.24
N GLU A 39 -14.94 11.94 -27.11
CA GLU A 39 -15.41 13.28 -26.67
C GLU A 39 -14.79 13.72 -25.34
N ALA A 40 -13.65 13.13 -24.95
CA ALA A 40 -12.92 13.42 -23.70
C ALA A 40 -12.44 14.89 -23.55
N HIS A 41 -12.64 15.74 -24.55
CA HIS A 41 -12.19 17.13 -24.55
C HIS A 41 -13.17 18.11 -23.90
N VAL A 42 -14.37 17.66 -23.52
CA VAL A 42 -15.33 18.45 -22.75
C VAL A 42 -15.31 17.97 -21.28
N PRO A 43 -14.72 18.74 -20.33
CA PRO A 43 -14.48 18.27 -18.96
C PRO A 43 -15.75 17.80 -18.22
N GLU A 44 -16.87 18.50 -18.41
CA GLU A 44 -18.16 18.15 -17.80
C GLU A 44 -18.72 16.83 -18.33
N PHE A 45 -18.53 16.58 -19.64
CA PHE A 45 -18.94 15.35 -20.29
C PHE A 45 -18.14 14.16 -19.76
N GLU A 46 -16.82 14.30 -19.74
CA GLU A 46 -15.91 13.29 -19.20
C GLU A 46 -16.23 12.98 -17.73
N THR A 47 -16.44 14.03 -16.92
CA THR A 47 -16.79 13.90 -15.50
C THR A 47 -18.08 13.10 -15.30
N ALA A 48 -19.12 13.40 -16.08
CA ALA A 48 -20.40 12.69 -16.03
C ALA A 48 -20.24 11.21 -16.39
N LEU A 49 -19.51 10.92 -17.47
CA LEU A 49 -19.30 9.53 -17.91
C LEU A 49 -18.44 8.74 -16.93
N VAL A 50 -17.33 9.32 -16.44
CA VAL A 50 -16.45 8.68 -15.45
C VAL A 50 -17.22 8.36 -14.17
N SER A 51 -17.98 9.32 -13.66
CA SER A 51 -18.76 9.13 -12.44
C SER A 51 -19.85 8.07 -12.65
N CYS A 52 -20.52 8.07 -13.80
CA CYS A 52 -21.50 7.04 -14.16
C CYS A 52 -20.88 5.64 -14.20
N LEU A 53 -19.75 5.48 -14.91
CA LEU A 53 -19.03 4.21 -15.04
C LEU A 53 -18.49 3.70 -13.70
N GLU A 54 -18.00 4.59 -12.84
CA GLU A 54 -17.55 4.21 -11.49
C GLU A 54 -18.68 3.56 -10.69
N ARG A 55 -19.90 4.12 -10.78
CA ARG A 55 -21.06 3.57 -10.09
C ARG A 55 -21.54 2.26 -10.69
N ILE A 56 -21.50 2.13 -12.02
CA ILE A 56 -21.79 0.88 -12.71
C ILE A 56 -20.85 -0.21 -12.22
N PHE A 57 -19.53 0.02 -12.29
CA PHE A 57 -18.52 -0.99 -11.96
C PHE A 57 -18.51 -1.40 -10.49
N ARG A 58 -19.00 -0.55 -9.57
CA ARG A 58 -19.13 -0.90 -8.14
C ARG A 58 -20.20 -1.97 -7.86
N THR A 59 -21.13 -2.21 -8.79
CA THR A 59 -22.15 -3.26 -8.64
C THR A 59 -21.60 -4.64 -9.03
N LYS A 60 -22.23 -5.72 -8.57
CA LYS A 60 -21.79 -7.09 -8.91
C LYS A 60 -21.93 -7.33 -10.40
N TYR A 61 -23.04 -6.89 -10.99
CA TYR A 61 -23.25 -6.98 -12.42
C TYR A 61 -22.22 -6.17 -13.21
N GLY A 62 -21.97 -4.91 -12.85
CA GLY A 62 -20.99 -4.08 -13.54
C GLY A 62 -19.56 -4.62 -13.42
N THR A 63 -19.15 -5.10 -12.24
CA THR A 63 -17.85 -5.77 -12.04
C THR A 63 -17.70 -6.98 -12.97
N SER A 64 -18.76 -7.78 -13.15
CA SER A 64 -18.73 -8.97 -14.02
C SER A 64 -18.50 -8.65 -15.50
N LEU A 65 -18.75 -7.42 -15.93
CA LEU A 65 -18.53 -6.96 -17.30
C LEU A 65 -17.07 -6.56 -17.56
N ILE A 66 -16.34 -6.11 -16.53
CA ILE A 66 -14.97 -5.56 -16.67
C ILE A 66 -14.03 -6.50 -17.46
N PRO A 67 -13.99 -7.83 -17.21
CA PRO A 67 -13.14 -8.75 -17.97
C PRO A 67 -13.36 -8.70 -19.49
N GLN A 68 -14.58 -8.44 -19.94
CA GLN A 68 -14.93 -8.37 -21.37
C GLN A 68 -14.42 -7.09 -22.03
N TYR A 69 -14.19 -6.04 -21.24
CA TYR A 69 -13.76 -4.72 -21.70
C TYR A 69 -12.32 -4.39 -21.25
N MET A 70 -11.49 -5.42 -21.05
CA MET A 70 -10.11 -5.26 -20.58
C MET A 70 -9.20 -4.45 -21.51
N SER A 71 -9.49 -4.41 -22.81
CA SER A 71 -8.82 -3.51 -23.75
C SER A 71 -9.02 -2.04 -23.36
N PHE A 72 -10.25 -1.66 -22.99
CA PHE A 72 -10.57 -0.31 -22.52
C PHE A 72 -9.91 0.00 -21.19
N VAL A 73 -9.87 -0.96 -20.25
CA VAL A 73 -9.18 -0.78 -18.96
C VAL A 73 -7.68 -0.54 -19.19
N ARG A 74 -7.04 -1.32 -20.06
CA ARG A 74 -5.61 -1.16 -20.39
C ARG A 74 -5.32 0.22 -20.98
N VAL A 75 -6.11 0.65 -21.97
CA VAL A 75 -5.99 1.98 -22.58
C VAL A 75 -6.25 3.07 -21.54
N GLY A 76 -7.25 2.88 -20.67
CA GLY A 76 -7.59 3.82 -19.61
C GLY A 76 -6.47 4.04 -18.59
N LEU A 77 -5.73 2.99 -18.21
CA LEU A 77 -4.56 3.10 -17.33
C LEU A 77 -3.44 3.96 -17.94
N GLN A 78 -3.41 4.11 -19.26
CA GLN A 78 -2.44 4.89 -20.01
C GLN A 78 -3.01 6.22 -20.52
N ALA A 79 -4.24 6.57 -20.16
CA ALA A 79 -4.89 7.78 -20.66
C ALA A 79 -4.20 9.05 -20.13
N ASN A 80 -4.18 10.13 -20.92
CA ASN A 80 -3.68 11.42 -20.45
C ASN A 80 -4.58 12.02 -19.34
N SER A 81 -5.88 11.69 -19.37
CA SER A 81 -6.83 12.12 -18.35
C SER A 81 -6.63 11.37 -17.04
N GLN A 82 -6.39 12.12 -15.97
CA GLN A 82 -6.24 11.57 -14.63
C GLN A 82 -7.55 10.94 -14.13
N MET A 83 -8.71 11.45 -14.54
CA MET A 83 -10.01 10.87 -14.16
C MET A 83 -10.21 9.50 -14.78
N VAL A 84 -9.85 9.36 -16.06
CA VAL A 84 -9.92 8.08 -16.78
C VAL A 84 -8.91 7.08 -16.22
N ARG A 85 -7.67 7.51 -15.94
CA ARG A 85 -6.68 6.67 -15.25
C ARG A 85 -7.19 6.18 -13.90
N CYS A 86 -7.80 7.07 -13.11
CA CYS A 86 -8.35 6.75 -11.79
C CYS A 86 -9.49 5.72 -11.91
N LEU A 87 -10.43 5.94 -12.83
CA LEU A 87 -11.50 4.98 -13.13
C LEU A 87 -10.94 3.61 -13.52
N ALA A 88 -9.92 3.57 -14.37
CA ALA A 88 -9.29 2.33 -14.80
C ALA A 88 -8.61 1.60 -13.63
N CYS A 89 -7.89 2.31 -12.75
CA CYS A 89 -7.35 1.73 -11.52
C CYS A 89 -8.44 1.13 -10.64
N LYS A 90 -9.55 1.86 -10.42
CA LYS A 90 -10.70 1.36 -9.66
C LYS A 90 -11.35 0.15 -10.32
N ALA A 91 -11.49 0.14 -11.64
CA ALA A 91 -12.01 -1.01 -12.37
C ALA A 91 -11.14 -2.27 -12.16
N VAL A 92 -9.81 -2.11 -12.14
CA VAL A 92 -8.89 -3.21 -11.83
C VAL A 92 -9.03 -3.67 -10.38
N SER A 93 -9.25 -2.76 -9.43
CA SER A 93 -9.37 -3.13 -8.01
C SER A 93 -10.59 -4.02 -7.72
N TYR A 94 -11.61 -4.01 -8.59
CA TYR A 94 -12.76 -4.90 -8.52
C TYR A 94 -12.50 -6.30 -9.12
N LEU A 95 -11.36 -6.52 -9.78
CA LEU A 95 -11.02 -7.82 -10.35
C LEU A 95 -10.24 -8.66 -9.34
N LEU A 96 -10.86 -9.74 -8.86
CA LEU A 96 -10.22 -10.63 -7.89
C LEU A 96 -9.29 -11.67 -8.54
N GLU A 97 -9.55 -12.09 -9.77
CA GLU A 97 -8.75 -13.09 -10.47
C GLU A 97 -8.80 -12.86 -11.97
N ASN A 98 -7.69 -12.48 -12.60
CA ASN A 98 -7.62 -12.39 -14.04
C ASN A 98 -6.27 -12.87 -14.57
N VAL A 99 -6.26 -13.52 -15.73
CA VAL A 99 -5.04 -14.02 -16.37
C VAL A 99 -4.19 -12.86 -16.93
N LEU A 100 -4.77 -11.67 -17.10
CA LEU A 100 -4.11 -10.48 -17.65
C LEU A 100 -3.29 -9.69 -16.62
N LEU A 101 -3.14 -10.16 -15.39
CA LEU A 101 -2.45 -9.45 -14.31
C LEU A 101 -1.00 -9.10 -14.66
N VAL A 102 -0.30 -9.95 -15.42
CA VAL A 102 1.09 -9.71 -15.85
C VAL A 102 1.19 -8.46 -16.73
N ILE A 103 0.17 -8.17 -17.53
CA ILE A 103 0.16 -7.01 -18.44
C ILE A 103 -0.30 -5.74 -17.71
N ILE A 104 -1.22 -5.88 -16.75
CA ILE A 104 -1.84 -4.75 -16.05
C ILE A 104 -0.94 -4.22 -14.92
N TYR A 105 -0.19 -5.09 -14.26
CA TYR A 105 0.61 -4.71 -13.09
C TYR A 105 1.63 -3.60 -13.36
N PRO A 106 2.44 -3.64 -14.45
CA PRO A 106 3.35 -2.53 -14.77
C PRO A 106 2.61 -1.20 -15.01
N LEU A 107 1.39 -1.25 -15.57
CA LEU A 107 0.58 -0.05 -15.80
C LEU A 107 0.06 0.54 -14.49
N LEU A 108 -0.33 -0.31 -13.53
CA LEU A 108 -0.69 0.12 -12.17
C LEU A 108 0.52 0.77 -11.48
N VAL A 109 1.71 0.17 -11.59
CA VAL A 109 2.93 0.77 -11.07
C VAL A 109 3.15 2.16 -11.67
N ASN A 110 3.04 2.33 -12.99
CA ASN A 110 3.14 3.66 -13.61
C ASN A 110 2.06 4.63 -13.11
N CYS A 111 0.84 4.15 -12.85
CA CYS A 111 -0.22 4.94 -12.19
C CYS A 111 0.12 5.36 -10.77
N LEU A 112 0.81 4.51 -10.01
CA LEU A 112 1.28 4.84 -8.67
C LEU A 112 2.37 5.92 -8.72
N LEU A 113 3.34 5.77 -9.62
CA LEU A 113 4.50 6.65 -9.72
C LEU A 113 4.15 8.02 -10.32
N ASP A 114 3.44 8.04 -11.46
CA ASP A 114 3.20 9.25 -12.27
C ASP A 114 1.76 9.78 -12.19
N GLY A 115 0.91 9.16 -11.37
CA GLY A 115 -0.47 9.61 -11.15
C GLY A 115 -0.55 10.86 -10.27
N ASN A 116 -1.62 11.63 -10.42
CA ASN A 116 -2.01 12.55 -9.35
C ASN A 116 -2.48 11.75 -8.11
N GLU A 117 -2.77 12.45 -7.01
CA GLU A 117 -3.07 11.78 -5.74
C GLU A 117 -4.24 10.77 -5.82
N PRO A 118 -5.40 11.09 -6.43
CA PRO A 118 -6.46 10.09 -6.63
C PRO A 118 -6.05 8.87 -7.45
N VAL A 119 -5.26 9.05 -8.52
CA VAL A 119 -4.80 7.96 -9.38
C VAL A 119 -3.84 7.05 -8.62
N ALA A 120 -2.90 7.63 -7.86
CA ALA A 120 -1.95 6.89 -7.06
C ALA A 120 -2.65 6.08 -5.96
N ALA A 121 -3.61 6.69 -5.25
CA ALA A 121 -4.40 6.00 -4.24
C ALA A 121 -5.21 4.83 -4.84
N ALA A 122 -5.92 5.07 -5.94
CA ALA A 122 -6.70 4.04 -6.63
C ALA A 122 -5.80 2.91 -7.17
N SER A 123 -4.60 3.24 -7.67
CA SER A 123 -3.63 2.24 -8.10
C SER A 123 -3.12 1.40 -6.94
N MET A 124 -2.81 2.05 -5.81
CA MET A 124 -2.36 1.35 -4.60
C MET A 124 -3.42 0.39 -4.08
N ASP A 125 -4.70 0.79 -4.07
CA ASP A 125 -5.83 -0.08 -3.74
C ASP A 125 -5.95 -1.26 -4.71
N ALA A 126 -5.78 -1.01 -6.01
CA ALA A 126 -5.79 -2.06 -7.02
C ALA A 126 -4.67 -3.08 -6.78
N ILE A 127 -3.42 -2.63 -6.63
CA ILE A 127 -2.26 -3.49 -6.34
C ILE A 127 -2.50 -4.30 -5.06
N GLN A 128 -3.00 -3.65 -4.00
CA GLN A 128 -3.33 -4.34 -2.75
C GLN A 128 -4.39 -5.43 -2.95
N ASN A 129 -5.48 -5.15 -3.68
CA ASN A 129 -6.52 -6.15 -3.94
C ASN A 129 -5.99 -7.33 -4.76
N LEU A 130 -5.15 -7.06 -5.77
CA LEU A 130 -4.51 -8.12 -6.56
C LEU A 130 -3.64 -9.02 -5.69
N SER A 131 -2.89 -8.42 -4.75
CA SER A 131 -1.99 -9.12 -3.82
C SER A 131 -2.70 -10.10 -2.87
N ARG A 132 -4.03 -10.06 -2.77
CA ARG A 132 -4.82 -11.00 -1.96
C ARG A 132 -4.98 -12.37 -2.62
N SER A 133 -4.68 -12.49 -3.92
CA SER A 133 -4.72 -13.76 -4.65
C SER A 133 -3.32 -14.38 -4.76
N PRO A 134 -3.17 -15.71 -4.74
CA PRO A 134 -1.86 -16.37 -4.93
C PRO A 134 -1.15 -15.96 -6.23
N LYS A 135 -1.92 -15.78 -7.31
CA LYS A 135 -1.39 -15.29 -8.61
C LYS A 135 -0.87 -13.86 -8.50
N GLY A 136 -1.57 -12.98 -7.80
CA GLY A 136 -1.11 -11.62 -7.57
C GLY A 136 0.19 -11.57 -6.79
N ILE A 137 0.33 -12.38 -5.73
CA ILE A 137 1.58 -12.48 -4.95
C ILE A 137 2.78 -12.82 -5.83
N SER A 138 2.62 -13.67 -6.85
CA SER A 138 3.72 -14.07 -7.75
C SER A 138 4.19 -12.99 -8.73
N ILE A 139 3.36 -11.97 -9.00
CA ILE A 139 3.64 -10.88 -9.95
C ILE A 139 4.29 -9.67 -9.24
N ILE A 140 4.25 -9.68 -7.90
CA ILE A 140 4.71 -8.60 -7.05
C ILE A 140 6.25 -8.56 -7.06
N PHE A 141 6.75 -7.74 -8.00
CA PHE A 141 8.03 -7.02 -8.06
C PHE A 141 9.22 -7.62 -8.82
N PRO A 142 9.67 -6.90 -9.87
CA PRO A 142 11.08 -6.52 -10.00
C PRO A 142 11.27 -4.99 -10.12
N ASN A 143 12.33 -4.48 -9.46
CA ASN A 143 12.94 -3.13 -9.54
C ASN A 143 12.02 -1.89 -9.57
N LEU A 144 11.43 -1.54 -8.43
CA LEU A 144 10.56 -0.36 -8.29
C LEU A 144 11.27 0.99 -8.07
N ALA A 145 12.60 1.08 -7.96
CA ALA A 145 13.15 2.25 -7.26
C ALA A 145 14.56 2.74 -7.64
N THR A 146 15.05 2.57 -8.87
CA THR A 146 16.37 3.16 -9.19
C THR A 146 16.32 4.56 -9.82
N HIS A 147 15.17 5.07 -10.29
CA HIS A 147 15.11 6.36 -11.01
C HIS A 147 13.80 7.18 -10.83
N CYS A 148 13.13 7.11 -9.67
CA CYS A 148 11.84 7.78 -9.44
C CYS A 148 11.96 9.12 -8.67
N SER A 149 10.98 10.02 -8.83
CA SER A 149 10.86 11.27 -8.05
C SER A 149 10.70 11.00 -6.54
N SER A 150 10.95 12.00 -5.69
CA SER A 150 10.77 11.87 -4.22
C SER A 150 9.35 11.44 -3.83
N VAL A 151 8.34 12.05 -4.46
CA VAL A 151 6.92 11.68 -4.27
C VAL A 151 6.67 10.23 -4.67
N ALA A 152 7.20 9.79 -5.81
CA ALA A 152 7.05 8.42 -6.28
C ALA A 152 7.74 7.42 -5.34
N ARG A 153 8.92 7.76 -4.80
CA ARG A 153 9.63 6.94 -3.79
C ARG A 153 8.81 6.79 -2.51
N ILE A 154 8.21 7.88 -2.01
CA ILE A 154 7.28 7.81 -0.85
C ILE A 154 6.09 6.91 -1.13
N ARG A 155 5.50 6.99 -2.32
CA ARG A 155 4.38 6.13 -2.70
C ARG A 155 4.76 4.66 -2.80
N VAL A 156 5.99 4.34 -3.22
CA VAL A 156 6.54 2.98 -3.18
C VAL A 156 6.69 2.51 -1.74
N LEU A 157 7.24 3.34 -0.84
CA LEU A 157 7.31 3.01 0.59
C LEU A 157 5.92 2.78 1.19
N ALA A 158 4.95 3.63 0.89
CA ALA A 158 3.57 3.48 1.37
C ALA A 158 2.91 2.21 0.84
N LEU A 159 3.17 1.84 -0.43
CA LEU A 159 2.74 0.56 -0.98
C LEU A 159 3.33 -0.61 -0.18
N ILE A 160 4.61 -0.56 0.16
CA ILE A 160 5.26 -1.60 0.98
C ILE A 160 4.52 -1.76 2.31
N VAL A 161 4.29 -0.65 3.05
CA VAL A 161 3.53 -0.67 4.31
C VAL A 161 2.17 -1.34 4.13
N LYS A 162 1.44 -0.96 3.08
CA LYS A 162 0.11 -1.48 2.79
C LYS A 162 0.09 -2.96 2.41
N LEU A 163 1.15 -3.49 1.82
CA LEU A 163 1.27 -4.92 1.52
C LEU A 163 1.59 -5.74 2.78
N PHE A 164 2.43 -5.20 3.67
CA PHE A 164 2.68 -5.83 4.97
C PHE A 164 1.41 -5.97 5.82
N SER A 165 0.46 -5.05 5.71
CA SER A 165 -0.80 -5.12 6.47
C SER A 165 -1.81 -6.15 5.93
N VAL A 166 -1.59 -6.75 4.74
CA VAL A 166 -2.54 -7.70 4.16
C VAL A 166 -2.44 -9.10 4.78
N SER A 167 -1.24 -9.69 4.81
CA SER A 167 -1.04 -11.02 5.38
C SER A 167 0.44 -11.33 5.63
N ARG A 168 0.72 -12.26 6.55
CA ARG A 168 2.08 -12.76 6.81
C ARG A 168 2.76 -13.37 5.57
N SER A 169 2.00 -14.05 4.72
CA SER A 169 2.54 -14.66 3.49
C SER A 169 3.07 -13.61 2.52
N LEU A 170 2.33 -12.51 2.33
CA LEU A 170 2.73 -11.40 1.48
C LEU A 170 3.91 -10.63 2.09
N ALA A 171 3.88 -10.37 3.40
CA ALA A 171 5.00 -9.76 4.12
C ALA A 171 6.31 -10.55 3.95
N THR A 172 6.23 -11.88 3.95
CA THR A 172 7.39 -12.77 3.68
C THR A 172 7.95 -12.56 2.28
N VAL A 173 7.08 -12.47 1.26
CA VAL A 173 7.50 -12.24 -0.12
C VAL A 173 8.15 -10.87 -0.27
N VAL A 174 7.53 -9.82 0.29
CA VAL A 174 8.08 -8.45 0.28
C VAL A 174 9.48 -8.40 0.91
N CYS A 175 9.70 -9.11 2.02
CA CYS A 175 11.02 -9.20 2.65
C CYS A 175 12.03 -9.94 1.76
N LYS A 176 11.65 -11.07 1.17
CA LYS A 176 12.53 -11.83 0.27
C LYS A 176 12.91 -11.06 -0.99
N SER A 177 12.05 -10.14 -1.43
CA SER A 177 12.33 -9.22 -2.54
C SER A 177 13.22 -8.03 -2.16
N ASN A 178 13.76 -8.00 -0.94
CA ASN A 178 14.65 -6.95 -0.41
C ASN A 178 14.07 -5.52 -0.48
N LEU A 179 12.74 -5.38 -0.40
CA LEU A 179 12.10 -4.07 -0.50
C LEU A 179 12.26 -3.22 0.76
N LEU A 180 12.56 -3.84 1.90
CA LEU A 180 12.94 -3.10 3.12
C LEU A 180 14.25 -2.33 2.92
N GLY A 181 15.13 -2.76 2.01
CA GLY A 181 16.32 -2.01 1.63
C GLY A 181 16.01 -0.63 1.03
N LEU A 182 14.80 -0.40 0.51
CA LEU A 182 14.36 0.93 0.07
C LEU A 182 14.18 1.88 1.26
N PHE A 183 13.60 1.40 2.36
CA PHE A 183 13.52 2.19 3.59
C PHE A 183 14.92 2.53 4.12
N GLU A 184 15.85 1.57 4.07
CA GLU A 184 17.23 1.81 4.50
C GLU A 184 17.91 2.88 3.66
N ALA A 185 17.71 2.86 2.34
CA ALA A 185 18.26 3.86 1.43
C ALA A 185 17.69 5.26 1.71
N GLU A 186 16.38 5.38 1.98
CA GLU A 186 15.77 6.67 2.30
C GLU A 186 16.20 7.20 3.66
N VAL A 187 16.24 6.35 4.69
CA VAL A 187 16.62 6.77 6.04
C VAL A 187 18.09 7.18 6.13
N ASN A 188 18.96 6.58 5.32
CA ASN A 188 20.37 6.97 5.21
C ASN A 188 20.61 8.22 4.35
N ASN A 189 19.61 8.72 3.63
CA ASN A 189 19.77 9.87 2.75
C ASN A 189 19.75 11.19 3.54
N THR A 190 20.91 11.62 4.02
CA THR A 190 21.04 12.84 4.82
C THR A 190 20.83 14.14 4.03
N ASN A 191 20.75 14.08 2.69
CA ASN A 191 20.60 15.26 1.84
C ASN A 191 19.14 15.72 1.67
N ASP A 192 18.16 14.86 1.98
CA ASP A 192 16.74 15.18 1.86
C ASP A 192 16.01 14.85 3.16
N MET A 193 16.03 15.81 4.09
CA MET A 193 15.44 15.65 5.42
C MET A 193 13.93 15.36 5.36
N LEU A 194 13.21 15.93 4.40
CA LEU A 194 11.77 15.74 4.27
C LEU A 194 11.45 14.30 3.83
N MET A 195 12.25 13.77 2.90
CA MET A 195 12.15 12.38 2.45
C MET A 195 12.48 11.41 3.59
N THR A 196 13.57 11.67 4.32
CA THR A 196 13.99 10.87 5.48
C THR A 196 12.90 10.84 6.56
N LEU A 197 12.33 12.00 6.92
CA LEU A 197 11.25 12.06 7.89
C LEU A 197 10.02 11.29 7.39
N SER A 198 9.65 11.46 6.13
CA SER A 198 8.49 10.78 5.55
C SER A 198 8.69 9.25 5.45
N ALA A 199 9.92 8.79 5.23
CA ALA A 199 10.28 7.38 5.32
C ALA A 199 10.18 6.85 6.76
N LEU A 200 10.61 7.63 7.76
CA LEU A 200 10.45 7.29 9.18
C LEU A 200 8.96 7.25 9.59
N GLU A 201 8.13 8.15 9.08
CA GLU A 201 6.67 8.12 9.31
C GLU A 201 6.05 6.82 8.79
N LEU A 202 6.42 6.39 7.58
CA LEU A 202 5.94 5.13 7.01
C LEU A 202 6.52 3.90 7.74
N LEU A 203 7.76 3.97 8.23
CA LEU A 203 8.31 2.92 9.11
C LEU A 203 7.55 2.81 10.44
N TYR A 204 7.10 3.93 10.99
CA TYR A 204 6.29 3.94 12.20
C TYR A 204 4.95 3.25 11.99
N GLU A 205 4.29 3.49 10.85
CA GLU A 205 3.07 2.78 10.46
C GLU A 205 3.34 1.29 10.23
N LEU A 206 4.45 0.94 9.56
CA LEU A 206 4.86 -0.45 9.36
C LEU A 206 5.10 -1.19 10.68
N ALA A 207 5.70 -0.52 11.66
CA ALA A 207 5.90 -1.05 13.02
C ALA A 207 4.59 -1.19 13.82
N GLU A 208 3.45 -0.67 13.33
CA GLU A 208 2.13 -0.96 13.91
C GLU A 208 1.56 -2.29 13.43
N SER A 209 1.91 -2.69 12.21
CA SER A 209 1.40 -3.91 11.60
C SER A 209 1.94 -5.14 12.34
N PRO A 210 1.06 -6.09 12.75
CA PRO A 210 1.51 -7.33 13.38
C PRO A 210 2.52 -8.11 12.52
N HIS A 211 2.36 -8.05 11.21
CA HIS A 211 3.28 -8.69 10.27
C HIS A 211 4.54 -7.84 10.08
N GLY A 212 4.43 -6.51 10.01
CA GLY A 212 5.57 -5.61 9.85
C GLY A 212 6.57 -5.73 10.98
N THR A 213 6.10 -5.71 12.23
CA THR A 213 6.97 -5.78 13.41
C THR A 213 7.79 -7.07 13.50
N GLU A 214 7.21 -8.21 13.14
CA GLU A 214 7.94 -9.49 13.09
C GLU A 214 9.18 -9.40 12.18
N PHE A 215 9.04 -8.78 11.01
CA PHE A 215 10.12 -8.68 10.03
C PHE A 215 11.08 -7.54 10.34
N LEU A 216 10.59 -6.40 10.83
CA LEU A 216 11.42 -5.26 11.18
C LEU A 216 12.44 -5.61 12.28
N LEU A 217 12.03 -6.38 13.29
CA LEU A 217 12.93 -6.87 14.35
C LEU A 217 14.04 -7.81 13.84
N ARG A 218 13.86 -8.43 12.66
CA ARG A 218 14.84 -9.35 12.04
C ARG A 218 15.69 -8.66 10.97
N SER A 219 15.43 -7.39 10.68
CA SER A 219 16.09 -6.63 9.63
C SER A 219 17.17 -5.69 10.19
N THR A 220 18.02 -5.16 9.30
CA THR A 220 19.01 -4.12 9.60
C THR A 220 18.38 -2.78 9.97
N LEU A 221 17.06 -2.60 9.80
CA LEU A 221 16.36 -1.35 10.13
C LEU A 221 16.39 -1.04 11.62
N LEU A 222 16.37 -2.02 12.52
CA LEU A 222 16.52 -1.74 13.96
C LEU A 222 17.89 -1.12 14.26
N GLN A 223 18.96 -1.69 13.68
CA GLN A 223 20.31 -1.15 13.81
C GLN A 223 20.39 0.26 13.21
N LEU A 224 19.74 0.49 12.07
CA LEU A 224 19.68 1.80 11.44
C LEU A 224 19.00 2.84 12.33
N LEU A 225 17.89 2.49 12.98
CA LEU A 225 17.21 3.36 13.94
C LEU A 225 18.14 3.68 15.13
N THR A 226 18.85 2.69 15.68
CA THR A 226 19.83 2.91 16.75
C THR A 226 20.94 3.88 16.31
N ASN A 227 21.44 3.73 15.08
CA ASN A 227 22.44 4.65 14.51
C ASN A 227 21.90 6.08 14.38
N VAL A 228 20.66 6.24 13.90
CA VAL A 228 19.99 7.55 13.83
C VAL A 228 19.88 8.19 15.21
N ILE A 229 19.42 7.42 16.22
CA ILE A 229 19.27 7.90 17.60
C ILE A 229 20.60 8.35 18.19
N GLY A 230 21.67 7.56 18.00
CA GLY A 230 23.00 7.83 18.53
C GLY A 230 23.74 8.98 17.82
N ASN A 231 23.30 9.36 16.62
CA ASN A 231 23.97 10.40 15.85
C ASN A 231 23.49 11.81 16.27
N THR A 232 24.24 12.44 17.17
CA THR A 232 23.94 13.78 17.70
C THR A 232 24.01 14.90 16.66
N SER A 233 24.61 14.66 15.49
CA SER A 233 24.63 15.65 14.40
C SER A 233 23.35 15.66 13.57
N LEU A 234 22.47 14.66 13.71
CA LEU A 234 21.19 14.62 13.03
C LEU A 234 20.15 15.49 13.74
N ASP A 235 19.22 16.01 12.94
CA ASP A 235 18.13 16.83 13.43
C ASP A 235 17.34 16.10 14.55
N PRO A 236 17.01 16.80 15.66
CA PRO A 236 16.29 16.20 16.78
C PRO A 236 14.96 15.54 16.39
N THR A 237 14.26 16.03 15.36
CA THR A 237 12.98 15.45 14.91
C THR A 237 13.16 14.05 14.34
N LEU A 238 14.22 13.81 13.55
CA LEU A 238 14.56 12.49 13.02
C LEU A 238 14.88 11.52 14.16
N ARG A 239 15.67 11.97 15.14
CA ARG A 239 16.00 11.19 16.33
C ARG A 239 14.77 10.85 17.16
N SER A 240 13.92 11.84 17.46
CA SER A 240 12.67 11.64 18.19
C SER A 240 11.78 10.63 17.48
N ARG A 241 11.68 10.69 16.15
CA ARG A 241 10.86 9.72 15.41
C ARG A 241 11.48 8.32 15.44
N ALA A 242 12.79 8.20 15.29
CA ALA A 242 13.49 6.92 15.41
C ALA A 242 13.33 6.29 16.81
N ILE A 243 13.34 7.09 17.88
CA ILE A 243 13.05 6.65 19.25
C ILE A 243 11.64 6.08 19.33
N MET A 244 10.63 6.78 18.78
CA MET A 244 9.24 6.31 18.80
C MET A 244 9.06 4.97 18.07
N ILE A 245 9.68 4.82 16.89
CA ILE A 245 9.63 3.56 16.12
C ILE A 245 10.29 2.43 16.91
N SER A 246 11.47 2.67 17.47
CA SER A 246 12.21 1.69 18.27
C SER A 246 11.40 1.26 19.51
N GLY A 247 10.80 2.21 20.22
CA GLY A 247 9.92 1.93 21.35
C GLY A 247 8.72 1.05 20.96
N ARG A 248 8.10 1.33 19.81
CA ARG A 248 6.99 0.52 19.28
C ARG A 248 7.44 -0.90 18.92
N LEU A 249 8.58 -1.06 18.24
CA LEU A 249 9.15 -2.39 17.93
C LEU A 249 9.44 -3.18 19.20
N LEU A 250 10.11 -2.57 20.19
CA LEU A 250 10.44 -3.22 21.45
C LEU A 250 9.18 -3.54 22.28
N SER A 251 8.11 -2.76 22.16
CA SER A 251 6.84 -3.05 22.84
C SER A 251 6.24 -4.39 22.42
N SER A 252 6.52 -4.89 21.22
CA SER A 252 6.06 -6.20 20.76
C SER A 252 6.75 -7.37 21.47
N VAL A 253 7.96 -7.15 22.01
CA VAL A 253 8.72 -8.14 22.78
C VAL A 253 8.19 -8.26 24.21
N LYS A 254 7.34 -7.32 24.66
CA LYS A 254 6.75 -7.30 26.01
C LYS A 254 6.06 -8.61 26.38
N THR A 255 5.34 -9.24 25.45
CA THR A 255 4.68 -10.53 25.72
C THR A 255 5.69 -11.64 25.98
N GLY A 256 6.80 -11.66 25.23
CA GLY A 256 7.92 -12.59 25.45
C GLY A 256 8.56 -12.37 26.81
N LEU A 257 8.86 -11.11 27.16
CA LEU A 257 9.39 -10.74 28.47
C LEU A 257 8.46 -11.19 29.61
N LEU A 258 7.17 -10.88 29.53
CA LEU A 258 6.19 -11.31 30.55
C LEU A 258 6.07 -12.83 30.64
N THR A 259 6.29 -13.55 29.54
CA THR A 259 6.26 -15.02 29.53
C THR A 259 7.48 -15.59 30.24
N ILE A 260 8.67 -15.04 29.97
CA ILE A 260 9.90 -15.39 30.69
C ILE A 260 9.76 -15.04 32.18
N SER A 261 9.27 -13.84 32.51
CA SER A 261 9.10 -13.40 33.90
C SER A 261 8.15 -14.29 34.71
N ARG A 262 7.15 -14.92 34.08
CA ARG A 262 6.27 -15.88 34.78
C ARG A 262 7.01 -17.14 35.23
N ARG A 263 8.12 -17.51 34.57
CA ARG A 263 8.95 -18.67 34.93
C ARG A 263 9.84 -18.46 36.15
N LEU A 264 9.91 -17.23 36.66
CA LEU A 264 10.60 -16.95 37.93
C LEU A 264 9.94 -17.62 39.15
N GLN A 265 8.67 -18.03 39.02
CA GLN A 265 7.93 -18.74 40.08
C GLN A 265 8.00 -20.28 39.90
N ASP A 266 8.61 -20.76 38.83
CA ASP A 266 8.72 -22.18 38.49
C ASP A 266 10.04 -22.74 39.05
N THR A 267 9.99 -23.77 39.90
CA THR A 267 11.18 -24.28 40.59
C THR A 267 12.22 -24.89 39.64
N ASP A 268 11.80 -25.35 38.47
CA ASP A 268 12.68 -26.06 37.54
C ASP A 268 13.24 -25.13 36.45
N GLU A 269 12.54 -24.03 36.13
CA GLU A 269 12.88 -23.11 35.03
C GLU A 269 13.36 -21.71 35.50
N CYS A 270 13.35 -21.43 36.81
CA CYS A 270 13.64 -20.11 37.36
C CYS A 270 15.09 -19.62 37.09
N GLU A 271 16.09 -20.49 37.21
CA GLU A 271 17.49 -20.12 36.94
C GLU A 271 17.68 -19.68 35.48
N THR A 272 17.10 -20.43 34.53
CA THR A 272 17.14 -20.10 33.10
C THR A 272 16.39 -18.80 32.80
N ALA A 273 15.27 -18.55 33.47
CA ALA A 273 14.53 -17.30 33.33
C ALA A 273 15.32 -16.08 33.85
N PHE A 274 16.03 -16.24 34.98
CA PHE A 274 16.93 -15.21 35.51
C PHE A 274 18.09 -14.93 34.57
N GLU A 275 18.76 -15.96 34.06
CA GLU A 275 19.85 -15.80 33.10
C GLU A 275 19.38 -15.06 31.85
N ALA A 276 18.24 -15.45 31.27
CA ALA A 276 17.70 -14.80 30.08
C ALA A 276 17.36 -13.31 30.31
N LEU A 277 16.79 -12.96 31.46
CA LEU A 277 16.53 -11.56 31.82
C LEU A 277 17.83 -10.79 32.12
N GLY A 278 18.82 -11.45 32.72
CA GLY A 278 20.17 -10.93 32.93
C GLY A 278 20.84 -10.55 31.60
N GLN A 279 20.78 -11.43 30.60
CA GLN A 279 21.32 -11.17 29.26
C GLN A 279 20.68 -9.93 28.59
N ILE A 280 19.43 -9.60 28.91
CA ILE A 280 18.77 -8.38 28.42
C ILE A 280 19.30 -7.14 29.17
N GLY A 281 19.58 -7.27 30.47
CA GLY A 281 20.11 -6.20 31.32
C GLY A 281 21.61 -5.94 31.19
N ASP A 282 22.36 -6.91 30.67
CA ASP A 282 23.83 -6.87 30.54
C ASP A 282 24.33 -5.90 29.46
N SER A 283 23.46 -5.15 28.79
CA SER A 283 23.89 -3.99 27.97
C SER A 283 24.29 -2.83 28.91
N ILE A 284 25.60 -2.74 29.16
CA ILE A 284 26.29 -1.93 30.17
C ILE A 284 25.91 -0.44 30.16
N GLN A 285 25.04 -0.05 31.09
CA GLN A 285 25.07 1.22 31.86
C GLN A 285 24.06 1.26 33.02
N GLY A 286 23.11 0.32 33.09
CA GLY A 286 22.10 0.26 34.16
C GLY A 286 22.61 -0.25 35.53
N ALA A 287 23.83 -0.81 35.59
CA ALA A 287 24.44 -1.33 36.82
C ALA A 287 25.42 -0.34 37.49
N VAL A 288 25.32 0.95 37.14
CA VAL A 288 26.05 2.04 37.82
C VAL A 288 25.05 3.10 38.27
N LEU A 289 24.19 2.76 39.24
CA LEU A 289 23.46 3.69 40.12
C LEU A 289 23.26 3.04 41.49
#